data_AF-A0A2M8N9V0-F1
#
_entry.id   AF-A0A2M8N9V0-F1
#
_cell.length_a   1.000
_cell.length_b   1.000
_cell.length_c   1.000
_cell.angle_alpha   90.00
_cell.angle_beta   90.00
_cell.angle_gamma   90.00
#
_symmetry.space_group_name_H-M   'P 1'
#
loop_
_entity.id
_entity.type
_entity.pdbx_description
1 polymer ?
#
loop_
_entity_poly.entity_id
_entity_poly.type
_entity_poly.pdbx_seq_one_letter_code
_entity_poly.pdbx_strand_id
1 'polypeptide(L)'
;MRGIALILLTWLMVLPVLAQDPTPDPQPVGTPVVETTEEAPIPEASEPEDNTLDVLLAARDDLERLATATYGASRPPGWSGSRDVNDPQLAILIRLDLEILAGVLLGAEAPLAGWFGVVPSTPNAIARDIRHDLELLADHMMTSRPAEWIGGEPLMRCDRVTQALVQFLEKSGVFTLMADRTAPDFCAQAALEAALFVEATYLSPSPTNRVIVDPSVPQITQQDAVGFIDLAATIRAGIMPIGTQVEPVARDGGSTLMMVRGDGFEVFVDYRFTNITQETFESLPSVGSVRVAPFCTADWCG
;
A
#
# COMPACT_ATOMS: atom_id res chain seq x y z
N MET A 1 -13.88 37.78 62.70
CA MET A 1 -14.35 36.84 61.67
C MET A 1 -13.14 36.07 61.16
N ARG A 2 -13.07 34.77 61.50
CA ARG A 2 -11.95 33.86 61.18
C ARG A 2 -12.44 32.92 60.08
N GLY A 3 -11.76 32.89 58.93
CA GLY A 3 -11.99 31.92 57.85
C GLY A 3 -10.92 30.84 57.90
N ILE A 4 -11.36 29.60 58.07
CA ILE A 4 -10.54 28.39 58.25
C ILE A 4 -10.21 27.81 56.87
N ALA A 5 -8.92 27.55 56.62
CA ALA A 5 -8.43 26.83 55.45
C ALA A 5 -8.57 25.32 55.67
N LEU A 6 -9.20 24.63 54.72
CA LEU A 6 -9.37 23.17 54.72
C LEU A 6 -8.25 22.55 53.87
N ILE A 7 -7.33 21.83 54.52
CA ILE A 7 -6.27 21.04 53.87
C ILE A 7 -6.83 19.63 53.64
N LEU A 8 -6.99 19.24 52.37
CA LEU A 8 -7.33 17.86 51.99
C LEU A 8 -6.04 17.03 51.91
N LEU A 9 -5.86 16.12 52.86
CA LEU A 9 -4.76 15.17 52.94
C LEU A 9 -5.17 13.88 52.21
N THR A 10 -4.70 13.67 50.99
CA THR A 10 -4.88 12.41 50.25
C THR A 10 -3.85 11.38 50.72
N TRP A 11 -4.33 10.34 51.40
CA TRP A 11 -3.57 9.17 51.81
C TRP A 11 -3.28 8.26 50.60
N LEU A 12 -2.01 8.02 50.30
CA LEU A 12 -1.55 6.92 49.45
C LEU A 12 -1.64 5.61 50.26
N MET A 13 -2.49 4.67 49.84
CA MET A 13 -2.38 3.28 50.31
C MET A 13 -1.36 2.54 49.44
N VAL A 14 -0.24 2.16 50.06
CA VAL A 14 0.73 1.22 49.48
C VAL A 14 0.28 -0.20 49.86
N LEU A 15 -0.06 -1.01 48.87
CA LEU A 15 -0.33 -2.44 49.06
C LEU A 15 1.01 -3.21 49.10
N PRO A 16 1.20 -4.14 50.05
CA PRO A 16 2.36 -5.02 50.05
C PRO A 16 2.24 -6.06 48.92
N VAL A 17 3.25 -6.08 48.04
CA VAL A 17 3.45 -7.14 47.06
C VAL A 17 3.98 -8.36 47.81
N LEU A 18 3.18 -9.42 47.88
CA LEU A 18 3.63 -10.74 48.34
C LEU A 18 4.46 -11.38 47.23
N ALA A 19 5.73 -11.67 47.52
CA ALA A 19 6.58 -12.46 46.65
C ALA A 19 5.98 -13.86 46.46
N GLN A 20 5.69 -14.24 45.22
CA GLN A 20 5.31 -15.61 44.87
C GLN A 20 6.58 -16.45 44.74
N ASP A 21 6.57 -17.65 45.33
CA ASP A 21 7.64 -18.64 45.14
C ASP A 21 7.79 -18.99 43.65
N PRO A 22 9.03 -19.15 43.15
CA PRO A 22 9.30 -19.48 41.76
C PRO A 22 8.68 -20.84 41.42
N THR A 23 7.85 -20.83 40.38
CA THR A 23 7.27 -22.05 39.81
C THR A 23 8.40 -22.87 39.18
N PRO A 24 8.45 -24.20 39.40
CA PRO A 24 9.47 -25.04 38.78
C PRO A 24 9.35 -24.99 37.25
N ASP A 25 10.48 -24.71 36.59
CA ASP A 25 10.57 -24.61 35.14
C ASP A 25 10.09 -25.90 34.46
N PRO A 26 9.18 -25.81 33.46
CA PRO A 26 8.83 -26.96 32.64
C PRO A 26 10.06 -27.42 31.85
N GLN A 27 10.39 -28.71 31.99
CA GLN A 27 11.48 -29.30 31.19
C GLN A 27 11.17 -29.18 29.68
N PRO A 28 12.17 -28.82 28.85
CA PRO A 28 11.98 -28.71 27.42
C PRO A 28 11.69 -30.09 26.82
N VAL A 29 10.47 -30.25 26.30
CA VAL A 29 10.12 -31.38 25.45
C VAL A 29 10.91 -31.22 24.15
N GLY A 30 11.76 -32.21 23.86
CA GLY A 30 12.61 -32.23 22.67
C GLY A 30 11.78 -32.03 21.40
N THR A 31 12.05 -30.92 20.72
CA THR A 31 11.45 -30.60 19.42
C THR A 31 12.01 -31.59 18.38
N PRO A 32 11.17 -32.20 17.53
CA PRO A 32 11.67 -32.99 16.42
C PRO A 32 12.50 -32.08 15.51
N VAL A 33 13.73 -32.52 15.20
CA VAL A 33 14.62 -31.87 14.25
C VAL A 33 13.96 -31.97 12.87
N VAL A 34 13.29 -30.90 12.46
CA VAL A 34 12.84 -30.72 11.07
C VAL A 34 14.08 -30.30 10.29
N GLU A 35 14.59 -31.24 9.49
CA GLU A 35 15.65 -31.00 8.52
C GLU A 35 15.16 -29.91 7.56
N THR A 36 15.66 -28.69 7.77
CA THR A 36 15.29 -27.51 6.98
C THR A 36 16.02 -27.64 5.66
N THR A 37 15.30 -28.09 4.64
CA THR A 37 15.75 -28.03 3.25
C THR A 37 16.13 -26.58 2.95
N GLU A 38 17.39 -26.35 2.60
CA GLU A 38 17.95 -25.06 2.20
C GLU A 38 17.17 -24.55 0.97
N GLU A 39 16.18 -23.71 1.23
CA GLU A 39 15.37 -23.03 0.22
C GLU A 39 16.31 -22.10 -0.56
N ALA A 40 16.36 -22.30 -1.88
CA ALA A 40 17.18 -21.48 -2.76
C ALA A 40 16.83 -20.01 -2.52
N PRO A 41 17.83 -19.10 -2.45
CA PRO A 41 17.56 -17.69 -2.23
C PRO A 41 16.64 -17.18 -3.34
N ILE A 42 15.40 -16.87 -2.96
CA ILE A 42 14.47 -16.14 -3.82
C ILE A 42 15.23 -14.88 -4.26
N PRO A 43 15.30 -14.57 -5.56
CA PRO A 43 15.91 -13.33 -5.98
C PRO A 43 15.17 -12.20 -5.26
N GLU A 44 15.87 -11.50 -4.35
CA GLU A 44 15.36 -10.31 -3.71
C GLU A 44 14.89 -9.38 -4.83
N ALA A 45 13.57 -9.24 -4.97
CA ALA A 45 13.01 -8.18 -5.76
C ALA A 45 13.63 -6.91 -5.18
N SER A 46 14.43 -6.21 -5.99
CA SER A 46 15.06 -4.96 -5.61
C SER A 46 13.97 -4.06 -5.05
N GLU A 47 13.96 -3.84 -3.73
CA GLU A 47 12.97 -2.98 -3.13
C GLU A 47 13.09 -1.61 -3.81
N PRO A 48 11.98 -1.05 -4.32
CA PRO A 48 12.03 0.26 -4.93
C PRO A 48 12.61 1.23 -3.90
N GLU A 49 13.72 1.88 -4.25
CA GLU A 49 14.46 2.76 -3.34
C GLU A 49 13.50 3.74 -2.66
N ASP A 50 13.39 3.64 -1.34
CA ASP A 50 12.55 4.51 -0.53
C ASP A 50 13.17 5.91 -0.48
N ASN A 51 12.73 6.78 -1.39
CA ASN A 51 13.18 8.17 -1.47
C ASN A 51 12.60 9.09 -0.37
N THR A 52 11.96 8.52 0.67
CA THR A 52 11.34 9.28 1.78
C THR A 52 12.28 10.30 2.40
N LEU A 53 13.54 9.91 2.68
CA LEU A 53 14.50 10.81 3.32
C LEU A 53 14.84 12.02 2.44
N ASP A 54 15.04 11.80 1.14
CA ASP A 54 15.33 12.87 0.19
C ASP A 54 14.18 13.86 0.09
N VAL A 55 12.94 13.36 0.06
CA VAL A 55 11.73 14.20 0.05
C VAL A 55 11.65 15.05 1.32
N LEU A 56 11.92 14.46 2.50
CA LEU A 56 11.93 15.17 3.78
C LEU A 56 13.00 16.26 3.85
N LEU A 57 14.22 15.95 3.42
CA LEU A 57 15.33 16.91 3.45
C LEU A 57 15.10 18.07 2.47
N ALA A 58 14.60 17.76 1.27
CA ALA A 58 14.18 18.79 0.32
C ALA A 58 13.09 19.69 0.92
N ALA A 59 12.09 19.10 1.59
CA ALA A 59 11.01 19.87 2.21
C ALA A 59 11.51 20.74 3.37
N ARG A 60 12.45 20.23 4.18
CA ARG A 60 13.12 21.01 5.24
C ARG A 60 13.85 22.22 4.68
N ASP A 61 14.61 22.07 3.61
CA ASP A 61 15.36 23.17 3.00
C ASP A 61 14.42 24.22 2.41
N ASP A 62 13.39 23.80 1.68
CA ASP A 62 12.39 24.69 1.12
C ASP A 62 11.57 25.40 2.22
N LEU A 63 11.27 24.71 3.33
CA LEU A 63 10.62 25.32 4.50
C LEU A 63 11.50 26.41 5.14
N GLU A 64 12.80 26.19 5.27
CA GLU A 64 13.73 27.23 5.75
C GLU A 64 13.79 28.43 4.80
N ARG A 65 13.73 28.19 3.48
CA ARG A 65 13.68 29.27 2.48
C ARG A 65 12.39 30.06 2.58
N LEU A 66 11.24 29.38 2.67
CA LEU A 66 9.94 30.02 2.84
C LEU A 66 9.86 30.82 4.15
N ALA A 67 10.34 30.25 5.25
CA ALA A 67 10.43 30.94 6.53
C ALA A 67 11.33 32.18 6.42
N THR A 68 12.46 32.08 5.73
CA THR A 68 13.36 33.24 5.52
C THR A 68 12.71 34.33 4.67
N ALA A 69 11.99 33.94 3.60
CA ALA A 69 11.32 34.88 2.71
C ALA A 69 10.15 35.61 3.39
N THR A 70 9.42 34.94 4.27
CA THR A 70 8.20 35.48 4.91
C THR A 70 8.45 36.08 6.30
N TYR A 71 9.40 35.53 7.05
CA TYR A 71 9.67 35.84 8.46
C TYR A 71 11.09 36.38 8.72
N GLY A 72 11.94 36.44 7.69
CA GLY A 72 13.31 36.94 7.78
C GLY A 72 14.28 35.96 8.46
N ALA A 73 15.35 36.49 9.05
CA ALA A 73 16.36 35.67 9.72
C ALA A 73 15.89 35.10 11.08
N SER A 74 14.83 35.66 11.66
CA SER A 74 14.22 35.17 12.90
C SER A 74 13.43 33.88 12.65
N ARG A 75 13.12 33.13 13.71
CA ARG A 75 12.20 31.98 13.64
C ARG A 75 11.08 32.14 14.66
N PRO A 76 9.87 31.65 14.36
CA PRO A 76 8.79 31.64 15.33
C PRO A 76 9.15 30.88 16.61
N PRO A 77 8.55 31.22 17.76
CA PRO A 77 8.70 30.43 18.98
C PRO A 77 8.31 28.96 18.75
N GLY A 78 9.13 28.04 19.25
CA GLY A 78 8.90 26.59 19.10
C GLY A 78 9.50 25.95 17.85
N TRP A 79 10.15 26.73 16.98
CA TRP A 79 10.87 26.21 15.81
C TRP A 79 11.99 25.25 16.21
N SER A 80 11.92 24.02 15.73
CA SER A 80 12.95 23.00 15.96
C SER A 80 14.19 23.25 15.11
N GLY A 81 14.01 23.59 13.83
CA GLY A 81 15.09 23.72 12.85
C GLY A 81 15.87 22.41 12.62
N SER A 82 15.34 21.26 13.01
CA SER A 82 16.08 19.99 12.98
C SER A 82 16.45 19.58 11.56
N ARG A 83 17.69 19.09 11.41
CA ARG A 83 18.26 18.54 10.18
C ARG A 83 19.00 17.22 10.44
N ASP A 84 18.86 16.66 11.65
CA ASP A 84 19.54 15.41 12.01
C ASP A 84 18.82 14.22 11.37
N VAL A 85 19.46 13.62 10.37
CA VAL A 85 18.94 12.45 9.64
C VAL A 85 18.86 11.20 10.52
N ASN A 86 19.53 11.18 11.67
CA ASN A 86 19.49 10.07 12.61
C ASN A 86 18.40 10.24 13.68
N ASP A 87 17.71 11.38 13.70
CA ASP A 87 16.61 11.62 14.62
C ASP A 87 15.35 10.89 14.11
N PRO A 88 14.83 9.87 14.81
CA PRO A 88 13.62 9.17 14.39
C PRO A 88 12.39 10.08 14.37
N GLN A 89 12.46 11.27 14.98
CA GLN A 89 11.40 12.27 15.00
C GLN A 89 11.53 13.33 13.89
N LEU A 90 12.53 13.26 13.00
CA LEU A 90 12.80 14.30 11.99
C LEU A 90 11.56 14.72 11.21
N ALA A 91 10.78 13.76 10.70
CA ALA A 91 9.55 14.07 9.94
C ALA A 91 8.51 14.85 10.78
N ILE A 92 8.35 14.47 12.05
CA ILE A 92 7.41 15.15 12.97
C ILE A 92 7.92 16.56 13.30
N LEU A 93 9.22 16.74 13.48
CA LEU A 93 9.82 18.05 13.76
C LEU A 93 9.70 19.01 12.56
N ILE A 94 9.91 18.51 11.33
CA ILE A 94 9.69 19.29 10.11
C ILE A 94 8.20 19.67 9.98
N ARG A 95 7.29 18.72 10.22
CA ARG A 95 5.86 18.98 10.24
C ARG A 95 5.50 20.06 11.27
N LEU A 96 6.00 19.95 12.50
CA LEU A 96 5.77 20.93 13.54
C LEU A 96 6.19 22.33 13.10
N ASP A 97 7.38 22.46 12.52
CA ASP A 97 7.87 23.75 12.02
C ASP A 97 6.96 24.30 10.91
N LEU A 98 6.49 23.45 9.99
CA LEU A 98 5.54 23.85 8.94
C LEU A 98 4.22 24.35 9.53
N GLU A 99 3.64 23.64 10.50
CA GLU A 99 2.39 24.05 11.17
C GLU A 99 2.58 25.36 11.95
N ILE A 100 3.73 25.54 12.62
CA ILE A 100 4.06 26.77 13.34
C ILE A 100 4.15 27.96 12.36
N LEU A 101 4.85 27.79 11.23
CA LEU A 101 4.96 28.84 10.23
C LEU A 101 3.59 29.17 9.63
N ALA A 102 2.83 28.15 9.24
CA ALA A 102 1.48 28.31 8.72
C ALA A 102 0.59 29.06 9.71
N GLY A 103 0.60 28.67 10.99
CA GLY A 103 -0.19 29.34 12.03
C GLY A 103 0.19 30.80 12.27
N VAL A 104 1.47 31.15 12.14
CA VAL A 104 1.94 32.54 12.25
C VAL A 104 1.53 33.37 11.04
N LEU A 105 1.56 32.80 9.84
CA LEU A 105 1.28 33.53 8.59
C LEU A 105 -0.23 33.62 8.26
N LEU A 106 -0.99 32.55 8.52
CA LEU A 106 -2.41 32.43 8.18
C LEU A 106 -3.34 32.72 9.38
N GLY A 107 -2.82 32.63 10.60
CA GLY A 107 -3.62 32.62 11.83
C GLY A 107 -4.12 31.21 12.19
N ALA A 108 -4.64 31.06 13.41
CA ALA A 108 -4.97 29.77 13.99
C ALA A 108 -6.18 29.04 13.37
N GLU A 109 -7.01 29.72 12.59
CA GLU A 109 -8.36 29.24 12.21
C GLU A 109 -8.59 29.13 10.70
N ALA A 110 -7.57 29.38 9.87
CA ALA A 110 -7.73 29.43 8.41
C ALA A 110 -6.78 28.46 7.68
N PRO A 111 -7.04 27.13 7.74
CA PRO A 111 -6.30 26.21 6.88
C PRO A 111 -6.61 26.55 5.41
N LEU A 112 -5.58 26.52 4.58
CA LEU A 112 -5.75 26.62 3.13
C LEU A 112 -6.63 25.47 2.65
N ALA A 113 -7.43 25.72 1.62
CA ALA A 113 -8.19 24.65 0.99
C ALA A 113 -7.22 23.55 0.50
N GLY A 114 -7.46 22.31 0.92
CA GLY A 114 -6.59 21.17 0.61
C GLY A 114 -5.49 20.87 1.63
N TRP A 115 -5.31 21.69 2.67
CA TRP A 115 -4.33 21.42 3.73
C TRP A 115 -4.58 20.06 4.40
N PHE A 116 -3.59 19.17 4.39
CA PHE A 116 -3.68 17.86 5.03
C PHE A 116 -3.43 17.95 6.53
N GLY A 117 -2.40 18.70 6.93
CA GLY A 117 -1.98 18.81 8.31
C GLY A 117 -1.41 17.51 8.89
N VAL A 118 -1.54 17.35 10.21
CA VAL A 118 -0.98 16.20 10.93
C VAL A 118 -1.93 15.01 10.87
N VAL A 119 -1.61 14.05 10.00
CA VAL A 119 -2.34 12.78 9.90
C VAL A 119 -1.39 11.61 10.18
N PRO A 120 -1.69 10.72 11.15
CA PRO A 120 -0.90 9.51 11.38
C PRO A 120 -0.87 8.63 10.12
N SER A 121 0.32 8.30 9.62
CA SER A 121 0.51 7.46 8.44
C SER A 121 1.92 6.85 8.41
N THR A 122 2.29 6.24 7.27
CA THR A 122 3.65 5.74 7.06
C THR A 122 4.65 6.89 6.91
N PRO A 123 5.95 6.68 7.16
CA PRO A 123 6.97 7.72 6.98
C PRO A 123 6.94 8.38 5.60
N ASN A 124 6.82 7.59 4.54
CA ASN A 124 6.68 8.09 3.16
C ASN A 124 5.42 8.95 2.97
N ALA A 125 4.27 8.52 3.49
CA ALA A 125 3.05 9.32 3.39
C ALA A 125 3.20 10.66 4.14
N ILE A 126 3.79 10.65 5.33
CA ILE A 126 4.06 11.87 6.10
C ILE A 126 4.98 12.82 5.32
N ALA A 127 6.04 12.31 4.69
CA ALA A 127 6.95 13.12 3.88
C ALA A 127 6.23 13.80 2.71
N ARG A 128 5.38 13.06 2.00
CA ARG A 128 4.56 13.61 0.91
C ARG A 128 3.55 14.63 1.40
N ASP A 129 2.91 14.37 2.54
CA ASP A 129 1.97 15.31 3.13
C ASP A 129 2.66 16.64 3.51
N ILE A 130 3.88 16.56 4.07
CA ILE A 130 4.68 17.76 4.41
C ILE A 130 5.01 18.54 3.15
N ARG A 131 5.45 17.84 2.09
CA ARG A 131 5.73 18.48 0.80
C ARG A 131 4.47 19.12 0.20
N HIS A 132 3.33 18.43 0.24
CA HIS A 132 2.04 18.95 -0.24
C HIS A 132 1.70 20.29 0.42
N ASP A 133 1.62 20.28 1.75
CA ASP A 133 1.23 21.44 2.53
C ASP A 133 2.24 22.59 2.39
N LEU A 134 3.55 22.28 2.29
CA LEU A 134 4.58 23.28 2.03
C LEU A 134 4.39 23.97 0.68
N GLU A 135 4.06 23.22 -0.38
CA GLU A 135 3.79 23.81 -1.70
C GLU A 135 2.53 24.67 -1.68
N LEU A 136 1.47 24.24 -0.97
CA LEU A 136 0.26 25.05 -0.79
C LEU A 136 0.56 26.36 -0.05
N LEU A 137 1.32 26.29 1.04
CA LEU A 137 1.72 27.48 1.79
C LEU A 137 2.59 28.40 0.92
N ALA A 138 3.53 27.84 0.17
CA ALA A 138 4.39 28.61 -0.72
C ALA A 138 3.57 29.27 -1.85
N ASP A 139 2.62 28.58 -2.48
CA ASP A 139 1.71 29.18 -3.48
C ASP A 139 0.93 30.38 -2.91
N HIS A 140 0.53 30.29 -1.65
CA HIS A 140 -0.19 31.37 -0.99
C HIS A 140 0.71 32.56 -0.66
N MET A 141 1.96 32.31 -0.25
CA MET A 141 2.85 33.33 0.30
C MET A 141 3.78 33.98 -0.73
N MET A 142 4.08 33.30 -1.83
CA MET A 142 5.00 33.80 -2.85
C MET A 142 4.43 33.69 -4.26
N THR A 143 4.65 34.73 -5.06
CA THR A 143 4.22 34.79 -6.46
C THR A 143 5.11 33.98 -7.40
N SER A 144 6.35 33.69 -6.99
CA SER A 144 7.31 32.88 -7.75
C SER A 144 8.27 32.17 -6.81
N ARG A 145 8.63 30.92 -7.13
CA ARG A 145 9.65 30.16 -6.39
C ARG A 145 11.06 30.73 -6.65
N PRO A 146 11.95 30.79 -5.64
CA PRO A 146 13.36 31.12 -5.86
C PRO A 146 14.04 30.02 -6.69
N ALA A 147 15.17 30.36 -7.33
CA ALA A 147 15.90 29.42 -8.20
C ALA A 147 16.41 28.19 -7.44
N GLU A 148 16.65 28.32 -6.13
CA GLU A 148 17.11 27.26 -5.25
C GLU A 148 15.97 26.49 -4.58
N TRP A 149 14.72 26.74 -4.97
CA TRP A 149 13.57 25.93 -4.53
C TRP A 149 13.72 24.53 -5.12
N ILE A 150 13.88 23.55 -4.24
CA ILE A 150 14.09 22.15 -4.67
C ILE A 150 12.79 21.59 -5.23
N GLY A 151 11.67 21.90 -4.56
CA GLY A 151 10.36 21.39 -4.91
C GLY A 151 10.24 19.89 -4.69
N GLY A 152 9.20 19.32 -5.29
CA GLY A 152 8.95 17.89 -5.28
C GLY A 152 8.38 17.43 -6.60
N GLU A 153 8.13 16.13 -6.70
CA GLU A 153 7.44 15.58 -7.84
C GLU A 153 5.99 16.16 -7.89
N PRO A 154 5.50 16.63 -9.06
CA PRO A 154 4.20 17.32 -9.16
C PRO A 154 2.99 16.58 -8.59
N LEU A 155 2.96 15.24 -8.55
CA LEU A 155 1.91 14.43 -7.91
C LEU A 155 1.79 14.75 -6.43
N MET A 156 2.89 15.13 -5.76
CA MET A 156 2.85 15.51 -4.34
C MET A 156 2.01 16.79 -4.09
N ARG A 157 1.68 17.57 -5.13
CA ARG A 157 0.76 18.72 -5.02
C ARG A 157 -0.71 18.31 -5.11
N CYS A 158 -1.00 17.07 -5.47
CA CYS A 158 -2.37 16.59 -5.64
C CYS A 158 -2.98 16.13 -4.32
N ASP A 159 -4.27 15.86 -4.30
CA ASP A 159 -4.92 15.30 -3.11
C ASP A 159 -4.35 13.91 -2.76
N ARG A 160 -4.52 13.49 -1.50
CA ARG A 160 -3.95 12.25 -0.98
C ARG A 160 -4.46 11.00 -1.72
N VAL A 161 -5.71 11.00 -2.18
CA VAL A 161 -6.31 9.84 -2.85
C VAL A 161 -5.64 9.66 -4.21
N THR A 162 -5.54 10.73 -5.00
CA THR A 162 -4.84 10.73 -6.28
C THR A 162 -3.38 10.31 -6.12
N GLN A 163 -2.69 10.90 -5.15
CA GLN A 163 -1.33 10.57 -4.78
C GLN A 163 -1.12 9.08 -4.45
N ALA A 164 -2.02 8.47 -3.68
CA ALA A 164 -1.92 7.07 -3.30
C ALA A 164 -2.25 6.13 -4.47
N LEU A 165 -3.32 6.45 -5.22
CA LEU A 165 -3.78 5.62 -6.33
C LEU A 165 -2.73 5.56 -7.44
N VAL A 166 -2.23 6.70 -7.91
CA VAL A 166 -1.21 6.74 -8.98
C VAL A 166 0.03 5.98 -8.57
N GLN A 167 0.55 6.20 -7.35
CA GLN A 167 1.75 5.48 -6.90
C GLN A 167 1.53 3.97 -6.80
N PHE A 168 0.36 3.53 -6.33
CA PHE A 168 0.03 2.11 -6.29
C PHE A 168 0.00 1.49 -7.70
N LEU A 169 -0.64 2.17 -8.65
CA LEU A 169 -0.75 1.71 -10.02
C LEU A 169 0.62 1.70 -10.72
N GLU A 170 1.47 2.72 -10.54
CA GLU A 170 2.82 2.74 -11.12
C GLU A 170 3.73 1.67 -10.49
N LYS A 171 3.67 1.49 -9.16
CA LYS A 171 4.46 0.45 -8.46
C LYS A 171 4.07 -0.96 -8.85
N SER A 172 2.80 -1.20 -9.23
CA SER A 172 2.39 -2.51 -9.73
C SER A 172 2.82 -2.76 -11.19
N GLY A 173 3.39 -1.75 -11.88
CA GLY A 173 3.91 -1.89 -13.24
C GLY A 173 2.85 -1.99 -14.33
N VAL A 174 1.57 -1.82 -13.98
CA VAL A 174 0.43 -1.92 -14.92
C VAL A 174 0.02 -0.56 -15.50
N PHE A 175 0.57 0.52 -14.97
CA PHE A 175 0.19 1.88 -15.27
C PHE A 175 1.43 2.77 -15.31
N THR A 176 1.40 3.81 -16.14
CA THR A 176 2.41 4.87 -16.14
C THR A 176 1.67 6.18 -16.38
N LEU A 177 1.86 7.15 -15.49
CA LEU A 177 1.18 8.42 -15.61
C LEU A 177 1.70 9.22 -16.81
N MET A 178 0.82 9.56 -17.76
CA MET A 178 1.12 10.31 -18.97
C MET A 178 0.76 11.80 -18.90
N ALA A 179 0.01 12.21 -17.88
CA ALA A 179 -0.33 13.61 -17.63
C ALA A 179 0.92 14.52 -17.65
N ASP A 180 0.80 15.68 -18.29
CA ASP A 180 1.88 16.67 -18.39
C ASP A 180 2.14 17.29 -17.01
N ARG A 181 3.28 16.91 -16.42
CA ARG A 181 3.75 17.36 -15.10
C ARG A 181 3.94 18.86 -14.95
N THR A 182 3.96 19.61 -16.06
CA THR A 182 4.07 21.07 -16.07
C THR A 182 2.72 21.78 -16.23
N ALA A 183 1.64 21.04 -16.50
CA ALA A 183 0.33 21.60 -16.73
C ALA A 183 -0.26 22.21 -15.43
N PRO A 184 -0.94 23.37 -15.50
CA PRO A 184 -1.55 24.00 -14.32
C PRO A 184 -2.67 23.15 -13.71
N ASP A 185 -3.30 22.28 -14.50
CA ASP A 185 -4.35 21.34 -14.12
C ASP A 185 -3.84 19.89 -13.97
N PHE A 186 -2.53 19.70 -13.82
CA PHE A 186 -1.88 18.38 -13.73
C PHE A 186 -2.59 17.43 -12.76
N CYS A 187 -2.98 17.88 -11.57
CA CYS A 187 -3.65 17.01 -10.60
C CYS A 187 -5.02 16.51 -11.06
N ALA A 188 -5.77 17.33 -11.79
CA ALA A 188 -7.03 16.92 -12.37
C ALA A 188 -6.81 15.90 -13.50
N GLN A 189 -5.79 16.12 -14.33
CA GLN A 189 -5.42 15.17 -15.39
C GLN A 189 -4.95 13.84 -14.81
N ALA A 190 -4.10 13.86 -13.78
CA ALA A 190 -3.59 12.66 -13.14
C ALA A 190 -4.69 11.84 -12.46
N ALA A 191 -5.61 12.50 -11.77
CA ALA A 191 -6.78 11.85 -11.18
C ALA A 191 -7.67 11.21 -12.26
N LEU A 192 -7.95 11.94 -13.34
CA LEU A 192 -8.77 11.45 -14.46
C LEU A 192 -8.12 10.24 -15.15
N GLU A 193 -6.83 10.31 -15.45
CA GLU A 193 -6.10 9.25 -16.14
C GLU A 193 -6.07 7.97 -15.30
N ALA A 194 -5.72 8.07 -14.01
CA ALA A 194 -5.75 6.94 -13.10
C ALA A 194 -7.16 6.34 -12.96
N ALA A 195 -8.19 7.18 -12.87
CA ALA A 195 -9.57 6.73 -12.79
C ALA A 195 -10.01 5.98 -14.07
N LEU A 196 -9.73 6.55 -15.25
CA LEU A 196 -10.06 5.91 -16.53
C LEU A 196 -9.33 4.57 -16.71
N PHE A 197 -8.07 4.48 -16.26
CA PHE A 197 -7.34 3.23 -16.28
C PHE A 197 -8.01 2.16 -15.41
N VAL A 198 -8.38 2.52 -14.17
CA VAL A 198 -9.06 1.61 -13.24
C VAL A 198 -10.42 1.19 -13.78
N GLU A 199 -11.17 2.14 -14.34
CA GLU A 199 -12.45 1.88 -14.97
C GLU A 199 -12.32 0.93 -16.16
N ALA A 200 -11.37 1.16 -17.06
CA ALA A 200 -11.19 0.32 -18.25
C ALA A 200 -10.66 -1.08 -17.90
N THR A 201 -9.79 -1.19 -16.90
CA THR A 201 -9.05 -2.41 -16.61
C THR A 201 -9.74 -3.30 -15.58
N TYR A 202 -10.30 -2.71 -14.51
CA TYR A 202 -10.79 -3.46 -13.36
C TYR A 202 -12.30 -3.39 -13.16
N LEU A 203 -12.94 -2.29 -13.55
CA LEU A 203 -14.37 -2.08 -13.29
C LEU A 203 -15.25 -2.27 -14.52
N SER A 204 -14.70 -2.10 -15.71
CA SER A 204 -15.39 -2.42 -16.95
C SER A 204 -15.69 -3.92 -16.87
N PRO A 205 -16.95 -4.35 -17.05
CA PRO A 205 -17.19 -5.76 -17.31
C PRO A 205 -16.27 -6.07 -18.48
N SER A 206 -15.28 -6.95 -18.26
CA SER A 206 -14.38 -7.42 -19.31
C SER A 206 -15.24 -7.49 -20.55
N PRO A 207 -14.91 -6.76 -21.64
CA PRO A 207 -15.67 -6.94 -22.85
C PRO A 207 -15.67 -8.43 -22.98
N THR A 208 -16.86 -9.01 -22.85
CA THR A 208 -16.98 -10.41 -23.18
C THR A 208 -16.66 -10.29 -24.65
N ASN A 209 -15.40 -10.50 -25.00
CA ASN A 209 -15.04 -11.44 -26.02
C ASN A 209 -15.82 -12.69 -25.63
N ARG A 210 -17.11 -12.62 -25.93
CA ARG A 210 -17.90 -13.71 -26.43
C ARG A 210 -17.16 -14.05 -27.73
N VAL A 211 -15.97 -14.64 -27.58
CA VAL A 211 -15.68 -15.85 -28.30
C VAL A 211 -16.99 -16.60 -28.20
N ILE A 212 -17.63 -16.85 -29.33
CA ILE A 212 -18.79 -17.74 -29.34
C ILE A 212 -18.18 -19.08 -28.96
N VAL A 213 -18.07 -19.27 -27.65
CA VAL A 213 -17.57 -20.45 -27.01
C VAL A 213 -18.65 -21.45 -27.27
N ASP A 214 -18.32 -22.55 -27.91
CA ASP A 214 -19.21 -23.70 -27.89
C ASP A 214 -19.44 -24.04 -26.42
N PRO A 215 -20.67 -23.84 -25.88
CA PRO A 215 -20.93 -24.06 -24.46
C PRO A 215 -20.74 -25.52 -24.05
N SER A 216 -20.54 -26.42 -25.01
CA SER A 216 -20.25 -27.84 -24.77
C SER A 216 -18.78 -28.13 -24.45
N VAL A 217 -17.84 -27.21 -24.71
CA VAL A 217 -16.41 -27.42 -24.44
C VAL A 217 -15.96 -26.59 -23.23
N PRO A 218 -15.51 -27.21 -22.14
CA PRO A 218 -15.05 -26.43 -20.99
C PRO A 218 -13.76 -25.67 -21.31
N GLN A 219 -13.72 -24.38 -20.96
CA GLN A 219 -12.59 -23.50 -21.26
C GLN A 219 -12.55 -22.27 -20.36
N ILE A 220 -11.41 -21.59 -20.34
CA ILE A 220 -11.21 -20.31 -19.67
C ILE A 220 -11.98 -19.19 -20.37
N THR A 221 -12.69 -18.37 -19.59
CA THR A 221 -13.54 -17.28 -20.07
C THR A 221 -13.13 -15.90 -19.58
N GLN A 222 -12.19 -15.81 -18.63
CA GLN A 222 -11.75 -14.56 -18.02
C GLN A 222 -10.25 -14.31 -18.25
N GLN A 223 -9.87 -13.04 -18.37
CA GLN A 223 -8.52 -12.61 -18.77
C GLN A 223 -7.45 -12.84 -17.69
N ASP A 224 -7.87 -12.91 -16.43
CA ASP A 224 -6.99 -13.04 -15.25
C ASP A 224 -7.12 -14.40 -14.57
N ALA A 225 -7.46 -15.44 -15.34
CA ALA A 225 -7.57 -16.79 -14.83
C ALA A 225 -6.19 -17.30 -14.40
N VAL A 226 -5.91 -17.35 -13.10
CA VAL A 226 -4.61 -17.82 -12.58
C VAL A 226 -4.66 -19.33 -12.34
N GLY A 227 -3.67 -20.05 -12.88
CA GLY A 227 -3.42 -21.45 -12.55
C GLY A 227 -2.47 -21.58 -11.35
N PHE A 228 -2.67 -22.61 -10.52
CA PHE A 228 -1.84 -22.92 -9.36
C PHE A 228 -1.42 -24.39 -9.36
N ILE A 229 -0.21 -24.70 -8.89
CA ILE A 229 0.27 -26.10 -8.80
C ILE A 229 -0.05 -26.77 -7.45
N ASP A 230 -0.71 -26.06 -6.53
CA ASP A 230 -1.13 -26.57 -5.24
C ASP A 230 -2.56 -26.16 -4.88
N LEU A 231 -3.20 -26.96 -4.01
CA LEU A 231 -4.58 -26.73 -3.60
C LEU A 231 -4.75 -25.49 -2.72
N ALA A 232 -3.67 -25.02 -2.07
CA ALA A 232 -3.72 -23.83 -1.24
C ALA A 232 -3.54 -22.53 -2.05
N ALA A 233 -3.39 -22.63 -3.39
CA ALA A 233 -3.12 -21.51 -4.28
C ALA A 233 -1.91 -20.67 -3.85
N THR A 234 -0.88 -21.32 -3.32
CA THR A 234 0.35 -20.67 -2.84
C THR A 234 1.42 -20.58 -3.91
N ILE A 235 1.45 -21.55 -4.84
CA ILE A 235 2.42 -21.61 -5.92
C ILE A 235 1.70 -21.39 -7.24
N ARG A 236 1.88 -20.18 -7.77
CA ARG A 236 1.32 -19.77 -9.05
C ARG A 236 2.02 -20.50 -10.20
N ALA A 237 1.22 -21.00 -11.13
CA ALA A 237 1.68 -21.59 -12.38
C ALA A 237 1.79 -20.56 -13.51
N GLY A 238 0.86 -19.60 -13.57
CA GLY A 238 0.79 -18.58 -14.63
C GLY A 238 -0.62 -18.03 -14.84
N ILE A 239 -0.78 -17.07 -15.76
CA ILE A 239 -2.11 -16.58 -16.20
C ILE A 239 -2.54 -17.36 -17.43
N MET A 240 -3.66 -18.08 -17.32
CA MET A 240 -4.24 -18.85 -18.41
C MET A 240 -4.91 -17.93 -19.44
N PRO A 241 -4.58 -18.03 -20.74
CA PRO A 241 -5.25 -17.25 -21.78
C PRO A 241 -6.74 -17.59 -21.90
N ILE A 242 -7.57 -16.59 -22.23
CA ILE A 242 -8.98 -16.80 -22.58
C ILE A 242 -9.08 -17.80 -23.75
N GLY A 243 -10.03 -18.72 -23.66
CA GLY A 243 -10.26 -19.76 -24.68
C GLY A 243 -9.38 -20.99 -24.51
N THR A 244 -8.47 -21.01 -23.53
CA THR A 244 -7.72 -22.22 -23.18
C THR A 244 -8.71 -23.32 -22.79
N GLN A 245 -8.73 -24.40 -23.56
CA GLN A 245 -9.59 -25.56 -23.29
C GLN A 245 -9.10 -26.27 -22.03
N VAL A 246 -10.06 -26.69 -21.20
CA VAL A 246 -9.78 -27.40 -19.95
C VAL A 246 -10.68 -28.62 -19.83
N GLU A 247 -10.14 -29.70 -19.28
CA GLU A 247 -10.89 -30.85 -18.79
C GLU A 247 -10.98 -30.74 -17.27
N PRO A 248 -12.19 -30.57 -16.69
CA PRO A 248 -12.34 -30.56 -15.24
C PRO A 248 -12.14 -31.98 -14.68
N VAL A 249 -11.21 -32.12 -13.74
CA VAL A 249 -10.80 -33.43 -13.19
C VAL A 249 -11.39 -33.67 -11.80
N ALA A 250 -11.25 -32.69 -10.91
CA ALA A 250 -11.65 -32.81 -9.51
C ALA A 250 -11.89 -31.42 -8.90
N ARG A 251 -12.64 -31.37 -7.80
CA ARG A 251 -12.85 -30.15 -7.02
C ARG A 251 -12.18 -30.18 -5.66
N ASP A 252 -11.87 -29.00 -5.13
CA ASP A 252 -11.70 -28.85 -3.70
C ASP A 252 -13.06 -28.93 -2.98
N GLY A 253 -13.09 -29.60 -1.83
CA GLY A 253 -14.27 -29.67 -0.98
C GLY A 253 -14.54 -28.38 -0.20
N GLY A 254 -13.50 -27.56 0.00
CA GLY A 254 -13.53 -26.37 0.87
C GLY A 254 -13.39 -25.03 0.16
N SER A 255 -13.18 -24.99 -1.16
CA SER A 255 -12.96 -23.77 -1.92
C SER A 255 -13.61 -23.80 -3.30
N THR A 256 -13.41 -22.74 -4.08
CA THR A 256 -13.82 -22.62 -5.48
C THR A 256 -12.77 -23.17 -6.46
N LEU A 257 -11.68 -23.75 -5.95
CA LEU A 257 -10.63 -24.32 -6.79
C LEU A 257 -11.05 -25.67 -7.37
N MET A 258 -10.70 -25.83 -8.64
CA MET A 258 -10.96 -27.00 -9.45
C MET A 258 -9.65 -27.41 -10.12
N MET A 259 -9.30 -28.69 -10.01
CA MET A 259 -8.23 -29.25 -10.82
C MET A 259 -8.70 -29.35 -12.27
N VAL A 260 -7.94 -28.76 -13.17
CA VAL A 260 -8.15 -28.83 -14.61
C VAL A 260 -6.93 -29.39 -15.30
N ARG A 261 -7.16 -30.10 -16.40
CA ARG A 261 -6.12 -30.59 -17.30
C ARG A 261 -6.28 -29.97 -18.68
N GLY A 262 -5.18 -29.68 -19.34
CA GLY A 262 -5.18 -29.24 -20.75
C GLY A 262 -3.87 -29.57 -21.43
N ASP A 263 -3.63 -28.94 -22.59
CA ASP A 263 -2.40 -29.17 -23.36
C ASP A 263 -1.19 -28.61 -22.60
N GLY A 264 -0.35 -29.50 -22.09
CA GLY A 264 0.86 -29.14 -21.35
C GLY A 264 0.63 -28.66 -19.91
N PHE A 265 -0.52 -28.92 -19.28
CA PHE A 265 -0.73 -28.56 -17.88
C PHE A 265 -1.76 -29.43 -17.15
N GLU A 266 -1.57 -29.53 -15.83
CA GLU A 266 -2.55 -30.01 -14.85
C GLU A 266 -2.45 -29.08 -13.63
N VAL A 267 -3.41 -28.17 -13.44
CA VAL A 267 -3.33 -27.08 -12.44
C VAL A 267 -4.68 -26.86 -11.76
N PHE A 268 -4.66 -26.20 -10.60
CA PHE A 268 -5.86 -25.68 -9.96
C PHE A 268 -6.23 -24.32 -10.52
N VAL A 269 -7.51 -24.12 -10.83
CA VAL A 269 -8.08 -22.84 -11.26
C VAL A 269 -9.41 -22.61 -10.54
N ASP A 270 -9.77 -21.36 -10.27
CA ASP A 270 -11.11 -21.04 -9.79
C ASP A 270 -12.13 -21.33 -10.89
N TYR A 271 -13.13 -22.19 -10.64
CA TYR A 271 -14.09 -22.59 -11.68
C TYR A 271 -14.88 -21.40 -12.26
N ARG A 272 -14.99 -20.29 -11.51
CA ARG A 272 -15.68 -19.05 -11.96
C ARG A 272 -14.97 -18.37 -13.13
N PHE A 273 -13.69 -18.69 -13.36
CA PHE A 273 -12.93 -18.24 -14.52
C PHE A 273 -13.16 -19.08 -15.78
N THR A 274 -14.05 -20.07 -15.70
CA THR A 274 -14.38 -20.98 -16.80
C THR A 274 -15.85 -20.82 -17.22
N ASN A 275 -16.29 -21.55 -18.24
CA ASN A 275 -17.71 -21.72 -18.56
C ASN A 275 -18.38 -22.91 -17.82
N ILE A 276 -17.70 -23.56 -16.88
CA ILE A 276 -18.23 -24.69 -16.11
C ILE A 276 -19.26 -24.17 -15.10
N THR A 277 -20.44 -24.78 -15.10
CA THR A 277 -21.51 -24.41 -14.17
C THR A 277 -21.19 -24.86 -12.75
N GLN A 278 -21.76 -24.20 -11.75
CA GLN A 278 -21.64 -24.61 -10.35
C GLN A 278 -22.12 -26.06 -10.13
N GLU A 279 -23.22 -26.47 -10.77
CA GLU A 279 -23.73 -27.85 -10.71
C GLU A 279 -22.71 -28.85 -11.24
N THR A 280 -22.06 -28.54 -12.37
CA THR A 280 -21.00 -29.37 -12.94
C THR A 280 -19.80 -29.43 -12.00
N PHE A 281 -19.34 -28.28 -11.50
CA PHE A 281 -18.26 -28.20 -10.51
C PHE A 281 -18.57 -29.06 -9.27
N GLU A 282 -19.74 -28.93 -8.66
CA GLU A 282 -20.14 -29.67 -7.44
C GLU A 282 -20.25 -31.18 -7.68
N SER A 283 -20.57 -31.59 -8.90
CA SER A 283 -20.61 -33.01 -9.32
C SER A 283 -19.23 -33.66 -9.48
N LEU A 284 -18.15 -32.88 -9.55
CA LEU A 284 -16.80 -33.41 -9.66
C LEU A 284 -16.40 -34.17 -8.39
N PRO A 285 -15.54 -35.20 -8.52
CA PRO A 285 -14.98 -35.89 -7.36
C PRO A 285 -14.09 -34.94 -6.54
N SER A 286 -13.96 -35.20 -5.25
CA SER A 286 -13.02 -34.47 -4.40
C SER A 286 -11.58 -34.78 -4.82
N VAL A 287 -10.70 -33.77 -4.83
CA VAL A 287 -9.27 -33.94 -5.16
C VAL A 287 -8.59 -35.04 -4.33
N GLY A 288 -8.98 -35.22 -3.07
CA GLY A 288 -8.43 -36.28 -2.20
C GLY A 288 -8.78 -37.72 -2.63
N SER A 289 -9.74 -37.86 -3.56
CA SER A 289 -10.18 -39.16 -4.11
C SER A 289 -9.58 -39.47 -5.49
N VAL A 290 -8.84 -38.53 -6.08
CA VAL A 290 -8.22 -38.66 -7.40
C VAL A 290 -6.71 -38.52 -7.25
N ARG A 291 -5.95 -39.35 -7.96
CA ARG A 291 -4.49 -39.19 -8.01
C ARG A 291 -4.17 -38.01 -8.93
N VAL A 292 -3.73 -36.91 -8.33
CA VAL A 292 -3.31 -35.70 -9.05
C VAL A 292 -1.79 -35.55 -9.01
N ALA A 293 -1.23 -34.98 -10.07
CA ALA A 293 0.18 -34.62 -10.14
C ALA A 293 0.28 -33.27 -10.87
N PRO A 294 0.07 -32.15 -10.16
CA PRO A 294 0.02 -30.83 -10.79
C PRO A 294 1.34 -30.49 -11.48
N PHE A 295 1.27 -29.93 -12.69
CA PHE A 295 2.42 -29.45 -13.47
C PHE A 295 1.99 -28.39 -14.48
N CYS A 296 2.95 -27.60 -14.97
CA CYS A 296 2.69 -26.59 -16.01
C CYS A 296 3.92 -26.48 -16.93
N THR A 297 3.76 -26.83 -18.20
CA THR A 297 4.77 -26.70 -19.27
C THR A 297 4.23 -26.00 -20.52
N ALA A 298 3.02 -25.44 -20.44
CA ALA A 298 2.45 -24.60 -21.49
C ALA A 298 3.16 -23.24 -21.59
N ASP A 299 3.01 -22.57 -22.73
CA ASP A 299 3.69 -21.30 -23.03
C ASP A 299 3.34 -20.14 -22.08
N TRP A 300 2.22 -20.26 -21.36
CA TRP A 300 1.76 -19.26 -20.39
C TRP A 300 2.22 -19.53 -18.95
N CYS A 301 2.90 -20.64 -18.71
CA CYS A 301 3.47 -20.97 -17.41
C CYS A 301 4.69 -20.07 -17.14
N GLY A 302 4.84 -19.55 -15.91
CA GLY A 302 5.91 -18.62 -15.53
C GLY A 302 6.12 -18.51 -14.04
#